data_AF-A0A286X8Q5-F1
#
_entry.id   AF-A0A286X8Q5-F1
#
_cell.length_a   1.000
_cell.length_b   1.000
_cell.length_c   1.000
_cell.angle_alpha   90.00
_cell.angle_beta   90.00
_cell.angle_gamma   90.00
#
_symmetry.space_group_name_H-M   'P 1'
#
loop_
_entity.id
_entity.type
_entity.pdbx_description
1 polymer ?
#
loop_
_entity_poly.entity_id
_entity_poly.type
_entity_poly.pdbx_seq_one_letter_code
_entity_poly.pdbx_strand_id
1 'polypeptide(L)'
;AVYMVEKFSKENISYSVDASEISDLHVINYDVERDLTPLILSNCQYQVVQGGETSQEFDLEKIQQQIRGRLLQGKPKLTVKGIPTLVHRHDRNYERLFMDIKKKMAQVTLPRAAMGTITGQLQSYSDACEALSVIEVVLGFLSTAHEKVEVPLNVYIQKVLQMGDQTASVLKALSSCKLKHTISLWQLLSAHKSEQLLRLKKEPFREISPLYKEDLSPEHAKLLSTFLNHSSLDTFLLELHEMIMLKLKSTWAEDSFKHYWSLRDTLVSYMETKYTDVPVDLHSQFPEEILLSSCVSVWKAAAARKQDRQSK
;
A
#
# COMPACT_ATOMS: atom_id res chain seq x y z
N ALA A 1 -24.97 -8.00 18.14
CA ALA A 1 -26.02 -7.63 19.11
C ALA A 1 -26.81 -6.39 18.67
N VAL A 2 -26.18 -5.21 18.53
CA VAL A 2 -26.85 -3.95 18.11
C VAL A 2 -27.63 -4.09 16.80
N TYR A 3 -27.00 -4.64 15.74
CA TYR A 3 -27.68 -4.92 14.47
C TYR A 3 -28.91 -5.85 14.58
N MET A 4 -28.88 -6.82 15.50
CA MET A 4 -30.05 -7.69 15.72
C MET A 4 -31.16 -6.93 16.43
N VAL A 5 -30.83 -6.08 17.41
CA VAL A 5 -31.82 -5.23 18.09
C VAL A 5 -32.52 -4.29 17.10
N GLU A 6 -31.77 -3.63 16.22
CA GLU A 6 -32.31 -2.80 15.13
C GLU A 6 -33.27 -3.58 14.21
N LYS A 7 -32.85 -4.80 13.81
CA LYS A 7 -33.66 -5.67 12.96
C LYS A 7 -34.97 -6.10 13.65
N PHE A 8 -34.94 -6.30 14.97
CA PHE A 8 -36.12 -6.69 15.75
C PHE A 8 -37.04 -5.51 16.11
N SER A 9 -36.52 -4.28 16.25
CA SER A 9 -37.31 -3.08 16.58
C SER A 9 -37.89 -2.35 15.36
N LYS A 10 -37.47 -2.68 14.12
CA LYS A 10 -37.84 -1.98 12.87
C LYS A 10 -37.47 -0.48 12.86
N GLU A 11 -36.63 -0.04 13.77
CA GLU A 11 -36.13 1.33 13.85
C GLU A 11 -34.75 1.40 13.18
N ASN A 12 -34.62 2.25 12.16
CA ASN A 12 -33.32 2.58 11.56
C ASN A 12 -32.59 3.54 12.51
N ILE A 13 -31.71 2.99 13.34
CA ILE A 13 -30.85 3.80 14.20
C ILE A 13 -29.71 4.34 13.33
N SER A 14 -29.75 5.65 13.02
CA SER A 14 -28.66 6.36 12.32
C SER A 14 -27.48 6.72 13.23
N TYR A 15 -27.54 6.33 14.50
CA TYR A 15 -26.54 6.67 15.50
C TYR A 15 -25.29 5.79 15.37
N SER A 16 -24.22 6.36 14.82
CA SER A 16 -22.91 5.72 14.71
C SER A 16 -21.83 6.56 15.38
N VAL A 17 -20.84 5.89 15.96
CA VAL A 17 -19.68 6.51 16.63
C VAL A 17 -18.39 5.89 16.08
N ASP A 18 -17.37 6.72 15.86
CA ASP A 18 -16.08 6.28 15.33
C ASP A 18 -15.22 5.64 16.42
N ALA A 19 -14.35 4.69 16.05
CA ALA A 19 -13.51 3.95 16.99
C ALA A 19 -12.55 4.85 17.80
N SER A 20 -12.16 6.00 17.26
CA SER A 20 -11.33 7.00 17.94
C SER A 20 -12.06 7.74 19.07
N GLU A 21 -13.39 7.70 19.11
CA GLU A 21 -14.24 8.48 20.03
C GLU A 21 -15.04 7.57 20.98
N ILE A 22 -14.68 6.29 21.05
CA ILE A 22 -15.33 5.32 21.93
C ILE A 22 -15.08 5.69 23.40
N SER A 23 -16.14 5.59 24.19
CA SER A 23 -16.13 5.67 25.65
C SER A 23 -16.89 4.47 26.22
N ASP A 24 -16.79 4.24 27.52
CA ASP A 24 -17.44 3.10 28.19
C ASP A 24 -18.96 3.05 27.97
N LEU A 25 -19.60 4.21 27.73
CA LEU A 25 -21.03 4.32 27.46
C LEU A 25 -21.42 3.77 26.09
N HIS A 26 -20.51 3.79 25.12
CA HIS A 26 -20.75 3.32 23.75
C HIS A 26 -20.65 1.80 23.61
N VAL A 27 -19.98 1.14 24.55
CA VAL A 27 -19.76 -0.31 24.51
C VAL A 27 -20.88 -1.03 25.28
N ILE A 28 -21.26 -2.22 24.82
CA ILE A 28 -22.13 -3.10 25.61
C ILE A 28 -21.27 -3.64 26.77
N ASN A 29 -21.52 -3.09 27.95
CA ASN A 29 -20.83 -3.46 29.18
C ASN A 29 -21.87 -3.90 30.20
N TYR A 30 -21.71 -5.09 30.77
CA TYR A 30 -22.58 -5.65 31.80
C TYR A 30 -21.79 -6.60 32.69
N ASP A 31 -22.17 -6.68 33.96
CA ASP A 31 -21.66 -7.64 34.92
C ASP A 31 -22.67 -8.77 35.12
N VAL A 32 -22.20 -10.01 35.07
CA VAL A 32 -23.09 -11.18 35.15
C VAL A 32 -23.79 -11.24 36.50
N GLU A 33 -23.06 -11.06 37.60
CA GLU A 33 -23.59 -11.23 38.95
C GLU A 33 -24.46 -10.05 39.38
N ARG A 34 -24.08 -8.84 38.98
CA ARG A 34 -24.78 -7.62 39.37
C ARG A 34 -25.95 -7.28 38.46
N ASP A 35 -25.85 -7.57 37.16
CA ASP A 35 -26.85 -7.11 36.19
C ASP A 35 -27.73 -8.26 35.67
N LEU A 36 -27.14 -9.42 35.32
CA LEU A 36 -27.89 -10.52 34.69
C LEU A 36 -28.55 -11.45 35.71
N THR A 37 -27.83 -11.90 36.73
CA THR A 37 -28.35 -12.81 37.77
C THR A 37 -29.64 -12.27 38.41
N PRO A 38 -29.71 -11.03 38.93
CA PRO A 38 -30.95 -10.52 39.51
C PRO A 38 -32.07 -10.33 38.47
N LEU A 39 -31.73 -9.97 37.23
CA LEU A 39 -32.70 -9.82 36.14
C LEU A 39 -33.36 -11.17 35.82
N ILE A 40 -32.57 -12.23 35.65
CA ILE A 40 -33.07 -13.57 35.34
C ILE A 40 -33.92 -14.11 36.50
N LEU A 41 -33.41 -14.02 37.74
CA LEU A 41 -34.13 -14.50 38.91
C LEU A 41 -35.46 -13.76 39.14
N SER A 42 -35.52 -12.46 38.85
CA SER A 42 -36.76 -11.66 38.98
C SER A 42 -37.87 -12.04 37.99
N ASN A 43 -37.53 -12.81 36.95
CA ASN A 43 -38.47 -13.32 35.95
C ASN A 43 -38.62 -14.85 35.99
N CYS A 44 -38.10 -15.49 37.05
CA CYS A 44 -38.39 -16.88 37.37
C CYS A 44 -39.68 -16.95 38.20
N GLN A 45 -40.74 -17.51 37.63
CA GLN A 45 -42.01 -17.69 38.32
C GLN A 45 -42.11 -19.11 38.87
N TYR A 46 -42.54 -19.22 40.13
CA TYR A 46 -42.81 -20.50 40.77
C TYR A 46 -44.31 -20.75 40.77
N GLN A 47 -44.73 -21.85 40.17
CA GLN A 47 -46.13 -22.28 40.20
C GLN A 47 -46.23 -23.58 40.99
N VAL A 48 -47.17 -23.63 41.93
CA VAL A 48 -47.47 -24.84 42.69
C VAL A 48 -48.70 -25.49 42.06
N VAL A 49 -48.50 -26.65 41.43
CA VAL A 49 -49.58 -27.40 40.80
C VAL A 49 -50.30 -28.22 41.88
N GLN A 50 -51.62 -28.34 41.75
CA GLN A 50 -52.46 -29.09 42.70
C GLN A 50 -52.03 -30.57 42.70
N GLY A 51 -51.28 -30.96 43.74
CA GLY A 51 -50.50 -32.21 43.77
C GLY A 51 -49.16 -32.09 44.50
N GLY A 52 -48.70 -30.86 44.80
CA GLY A 52 -47.51 -30.60 45.60
C GLY A 52 -46.21 -30.45 44.81
N GLU A 53 -46.28 -30.58 43.48
CA GLU A 53 -45.13 -30.32 42.60
C GLU A 53 -44.98 -28.81 42.34
N THR A 54 -43.76 -28.30 42.52
CA THR A 54 -43.40 -26.90 42.23
C THR A 54 -42.69 -26.85 40.89
N SER A 55 -43.29 -26.21 39.88
CA SER A 55 -42.66 -25.96 38.59
C SER A 55 -42.04 -24.56 38.56
N GLN A 56 -40.90 -24.44 37.88
CA GLN A 56 -40.23 -23.17 37.60
C GLN A 56 -40.44 -22.83 36.13
N GLU A 57 -40.94 -21.62 35.85
CA GLU A 57 -41.13 -21.12 34.50
C GLU A 57 -40.44 -19.77 34.33
N PHE A 58 -39.65 -19.64 33.27
CA PHE A 58 -38.96 -18.39 32.93
C PHE A 58 -39.75 -17.63 31.86
N ASP A 59 -40.07 -16.38 32.15
CA ASP A 59 -40.65 -15.48 31.17
C ASP A 59 -39.55 -14.94 30.23
N LEU A 60 -39.22 -15.73 29.20
CA LEU A 60 -38.18 -15.42 28.23
C LEU A 60 -38.46 -14.12 27.46
N GLU A 61 -39.72 -13.80 27.19
CA GLU A 61 -40.09 -12.58 26.49
C GLU A 61 -39.77 -11.35 27.33
N LYS A 62 -40.10 -11.39 28.63
CA LYS A 62 -39.82 -10.31 29.57
C LYS A 62 -38.33 -10.16 29.85
N ILE A 63 -37.60 -11.28 29.99
CA ILE A 63 -36.13 -11.26 30.09
C ILE A 63 -35.52 -10.59 28.85
N GLN A 64 -35.96 -11.00 27.65
CA GLN A 64 -35.48 -10.42 26.40
C GLN A 64 -35.76 -8.92 26.31
N GLN A 65 -36.97 -8.48 26.69
CA GLN A 65 -37.31 -7.05 26.70
C GLN A 65 -36.45 -6.25 27.69
N GLN A 66 -36.20 -6.78 28.89
CA GLN A 66 -35.38 -6.12 29.90
C GLN A 66 -33.91 -6.02 29.49
N ILE A 67 -33.33 -7.10 28.94
CA ILE A 67 -31.97 -7.09 28.40
C ILE A 67 -31.85 -6.07 27.27
N ARG A 68 -32.81 -6.06 26.34
CA ARG A 68 -32.83 -5.11 25.22
C ARG A 68 -32.87 -3.67 25.74
N GLY A 69 -33.82 -3.34 26.62
CA GLY A 69 -34.02 -1.98 27.10
C GLY A 69 -32.87 -1.46 27.96
N ARG A 70 -32.27 -2.32 28.80
CA ARG A 70 -31.21 -1.90 29.74
C ARG A 70 -29.81 -1.93 29.14
N LEU A 71 -29.49 -2.94 28.33
CA LEU A 71 -28.10 -3.21 27.94
C LEU A 71 -27.80 -2.88 26.47
N LEU A 72 -28.80 -2.97 25.60
CA LEU A 72 -28.59 -2.93 24.15
C LEU A 72 -29.17 -1.67 23.48
N GLN A 73 -30.26 -1.12 24.01
CA GLN A 73 -30.91 0.06 23.45
C GLN A 73 -30.05 1.32 23.65
N GLY A 74 -30.01 2.18 22.64
CA GLY A 74 -29.21 3.41 22.66
C GLY A 74 -27.71 3.22 22.40
N LYS A 75 -27.24 2.00 22.18
CA LYS A 75 -25.84 1.74 21.80
C LYS A 75 -25.60 2.12 20.33
N PRO A 76 -24.52 2.87 20.00
CA PRO A 76 -24.23 3.25 18.63
C PRO A 76 -23.72 2.07 17.81
N LYS A 77 -23.81 2.22 16.48
CA LYS A 77 -23.03 1.41 15.55
C LYS A 77 -21.59 1.92 15.51
N LEU A 78 -20.64 1.10 15.93
CA LEU A 78 -19.22 1.46 15.91
C LEU A 78 -18.67 1.39 14.47
N THR A 79 -18.04 2.46 14.02
CA THR A 79 -17.30 2.48 12.76
C THR A 79 -15.82 2.19 13.00
N VAL A 80 -15.14 1.58 12.03
CA VAL A 80 -13.70 1.26 12.11
C VAL A 80 -12.79 2.47 11.85
N LYS A 81 -13.34 3.69 11.80
CA LYS A 81 -12.56 4.90 11.59
C LYS A 81 -11.80 5.27 12.86
N GLY A 82 -10.55 5.70 12.71
CA GLY A 82 -9.74 6.20 13.82
C GLY A 82 -9.15 5.11 14.73
N ILE A 83 -9.19 3.84 14.31
CA ILE A 83 -8.42 2.78 14.98
C ILE A 83 -6.93 3.16 14.93
N PRO A 84 -6.21 3.19 16.06
CA PRO A 84 -4.79 3.45 16.07
C PRO A 84 -4.04 2.32 15.37
N THR A 85 -3.70 2.52 14.10
CA THR A 85 -2.95 1.53 13.31
C THR A 85 -1.53 2.00 13.11
N LEU A 86 -0.55 1.24 13.63
CA LEU A 86 0.85 1.47 13.31
C LEU A 86 1.12 0.94 11.89
N VAL A 87 1.34 1.84 10.94
CA VAL A 87 1.74 1.45 9.57
C VAL A 87 3.25 1.60 9.46
N HIS A 88 3.98 0.50 9.36
CA HIS A 88 5.41 0.55 9.09
C HIS A 88 5.66 1.22 7.73
N ARG A 89 6.74 2.01 7.61
CA ARG A 89 7.13 2.64 6.33
C ARG A 89 7.23 1.62 5.19
N HIS A 90 7.70 0.41 5.49
CA HIS A 90 7.86 -0.67 4.54
C HIS A 90 6.52 -1.24 4.02
N ASP A 91 5.42 -1.02 4.74
CA ASP A 91 4.06 -1.51 4.40
C ASP A 91 3.20 -0.39 3.80
N ARG A 92 3.81 0.76 3.45
CA ARG A 92 3.09 1.84 2.79
C ARG A 92 2.58 1.36 1.43
N ASN A 93 1.26 1.45 1.26
CA ASN A 93 0.63 1.24 -0.04
C ASN A 93 0.87 2.48 -0.93
N TYR A 94 1.99 2.46 -1.64
CA TYR A 94 2.36 3.53 -2.57
C TYR A 94 1.35 3.70 -3.71
N GLU A 95 0.63 2.66 -4.10
CA GLU A 95 -0.38 2.74 -5.16
C GLU A 95 -1.53 3.66 -4.76
N ARG A 96 -2.08 3.45 -3.56
CA ARG A 96 -3.12 4.34 -3.00
C ARG A 96 -2.60 5.75 -2.86
N LEU A 97 -1.39 5.89 -2.36
CA LEU A 97 -0.77 7.19 -2.15
C LEU A 97 -0.55 7.94 -3.48
N PHE A 98 -0.14 7.25 -4.54
CA PHE A 98 -0.01 7.83 -5.88
C PHE A 98 -1.36 8.25 -6.45
N MET A 99 -2.42 7.45 -6.25
CA MET A 99 -3.78 7.84 -6.65
C MET A 99 -4.24 9.10 -5.92
N ASP A 100 -4.05 9.18 -4.61
CA ASP A 100 -4.44 10.34 -3.80
C ASP A 100 -3.71 11.62 -4.23
N ILE A 101 -2.41 11.52 -4.53
CA ILE A 101 -1.61 12.64 -5.04
C ILE A 101 -2.08 13.03 -6.43
N LYS A 102 -2.22 12.08 -7.37
CA LYS A 102 -2.67 12.36 -8.75
C LYS A 102 -4.05 13.01 -8.80
N LYS A 103 -4.94 12.69 -7.83
CA LYS A 103 -6.26 13.33 -7.69
C LYS A 103 -6.15 14.80 -7.28
N LYS A 104 -5.16 15.14 -6.46
CA LYS A 104 -4.97 16.50 -5.92
C LYS A 104 -4.09 17.38 -6.79
N MET A 105 -3.14 16.78 -7.50
CA MET A 105 -2.13 17.53 -8.23
C MET A 105 -1.65 16.77 -9.48
N ALA A 106 -1.45 17.50 -10.58
CA ALA A 106 -0.91 16.92 -11.80
C ALA A 106 0.54 16.46 -11.57
N GLN A 107 0.82 15.20 -11.93
CA GLN A 107 2.16 14.61 -11.88
C GLN A 107 2.70 14.46 -13.29
N VAL A 108 3.99 14.73 -13.47
CA VAL A 108 4.68 14.73 -14.77
C VAL A 108 5.97 13.93 -14.66
N THR A 109 6.27 13.17 -15.70
CA THR A 109 7.52 12.41 -15.81
C THR A 109 8.74 13.32 -15.80
N LEU A 110 9.80 12.91 -15.12
CA LEU A 110 11.06 13.63 -15.11
C LEU A 110 11.69 13.65 -16.52
N PRO A 111 12.24 14.80 -16.95
CA PRO A 111 13.06 14.85 -18.15
C PRO A 111 14.28 13.94 -18.01
N ARG A 112 14.64 13.18 -19.06
CA ARG A 112 15.80 12.26 -19.07
C ARG A 112 17.11 12.94 -18.63
N ALA A 113 17.33 14.19 -19.03
CA ALA A 113 18.51 14.97 -18.62
C ALA A 113 18.56 15.20 -17.10
N ALA A 114 17.41 15.45 -16.46
CA ALA A 114 17.32 15.59 -15.01
C ALA A 114 17.58 14.24 -14.32
N MET A 115 17.02 13.14 -14.85
CA MET A 115 17.22 11.80 -14.31
C MET A 115 18.71 11.42 -14.27
N GLY A 116 19.43 11.62 -15.39
CA GLY A 116 20.87 11.36 -15.46
C GLY A 116 21.71 12.25 -14.54
N THR A 117 21.30 13.51 -14.37
CA THR A 117 21.96 14.44 -13.43
C THR A 117 21.78 13.98 -11.98
N ILE A 118 20.56 13.56 -11.60
CA ILE A 118 20.25 13.09 -10.25
C ILE A 118 21.02 11.80 -9.94
N THR A 119 20.95 10.79 -10.81
CA THR A 119 21.65 9.52 -10.59
C THR A 119 23.17 9.68 -10.60
N GLY A 120 23.69 10.59 -11.43
CA GLY A 120 25.11 10.94 -11.48
C GLY A 120 25.63 11.65 -10.23
N GLN A 121 24.76 12.40 -9.51
CA GLN A 121 25.11 13.02 -8.23
C GLN A 121 24.96 12.05 -7.05
N LEU A 122 24.00 11.12 -7.11
CA LEU A 122 23.70 10.16 -6.04
C LEU A 122 24.45 8.84 -6.24
N GLN A 123 25.78 8.87 -6.32
CA GLN A 123 26.55 7.66 -6.66
C GLN A 123 26.70 6.66 -5.51
N SER A 124 26.54 7.09 -4.25
CA SER A 124 26.64 6.19 -3.11
C SER A 124 25.30 5.54 -2.77
N TYR A 125 25.33 4.32 -2.23
CA TYR A 125 24.12 3.65 -1.75
C TYR A 125 23.44 4.44 -0.62
N SER A 126 24.23 5.10 0.24
CA SER A 126 23.71 5.92 1.34
C SER A 126 22.93 7.12 0.81
N ASP A 127 23.50 7.87 -0.14
CA ASP A 127 22.85 9.06 -0.71
C ASP A 127 21.56 8.66 -1.46
N ALA A 128 21.58 7.53 -2.18
CA ALA A 128 20.38 7.01 -2.83
C ALA A 128 19.28 6.63 -1.82
N CYS A 129 19.64 6.03 -0.68
CA CYS A 129 18.70 5.68 0.38
C CYS A 129 18.13 6.92 1.08
N GLU A 130 18.98 7.90 1.35
CA GLU A 130 18.58 9.16 1.97
C GLU A 130 17.64 9.93 1.04
N ALA A 131 17.98 10.05 -0.25
CA ALA A 131 17.12 10.64 -1.26
C ALA A 131 15.76 9.97 -1.36
N LEU A 132 15.73 8.65 -1.46
CA LEU A 132 14.48 7.92 -1.49
C LEU A 132 13.66 8.18 -0.22
N SER A 133 14.29 8.15 0.96
CA SER A 133 13.62 8.39 2.24
C SER A 133 13.00 9.79 2.31
N VAL A 134 13.68 10.82 1.82
CA VAL A 134 13.16 12.18 1.74
C VAL A 134 11.94 12.24 0.81
N ILE A 135 12.02 11.60 -0.36
CA ILE A 135 10.89 11.56 -1.30
C ILE A 135 9.70 10.80 -0.73
N GLU A 136 9.90 9.69 -0.03
CA GLU A 136 8.84 8.95 0.65
C GLU A 136 8.15 9.77 1.75
N VAL A 137 8.89 10.63 2.44
CA VAL A 137 8.31 11.60 3.39
C VAL A 137 7.47 12.63 2.63
N VAL A 138 8.03 13.27 1.59
CA VAL A 138 7.32 14.26 0.77
C VAL A 138 6.01 13.69 0.23
N LEU A 139 6.06 12.50 -0.36
CA LEU A 139 4.91 11.73 -0.83
C LEU A 139 3.84 11.55 0.26
N GLY A 140 4.24 11.21 1.49
CA GLY A 140 3.36 11.08 2.64
C GLY A 140 2.63 12.36 3.03
N PHE A 141 3.26 13.53 2.84
CA PHE A 141 2.63 14.83 3.10
C PHE A 141 1.75 15.30 1.94
N LEU A 142 2.18 15.07 0.69
CA LEU A 142 1.41 15.43 -0.49
C LEU A 142 0.10 14.63 -0.60
N SER A 143 0.04 13.43 -0.03
CA SER A 143 -1.21 12.65 0.00
C SER A 143 -2.28 13.28 0.90
N THR A 144 -1.90 14.13 1.87
CA THR A 144 -2.83 14.77 2.82
C THR A 144 -3.03 16.26 2.52
N ALA A 145 -1.98 16.97 2.11
CA ALA A 145 -2.01 18.41 1.85
C ALA A 145 -2.51 18.77 0.44
N HIS A 146 -2.92 20.03 0.26
CA HIS A 146 -3.20 20.61 -1.05
C HIS A 146 -2.11 21.63 -1.38
N GLU A 147 -1.15 21.21 -2.20
CA GLU A 147 0.02 22.03 -2.53
C GLU A 147 0.06 22.39 -4.01
N LYS A 148 0.73 23.53 -4.31
CA LYS A 148 0.90 23.99 -5.69
C LYS A 148 1.95 23.14 -6.43
N VAL A 149 1.61 22.73 -7.64
CA VAL A 149 2.42 21.82 -8.47
C VAL A 149 3.82 22.36 -8.80
N GLU A 150 3.94 23.68 -9.01
CA GLU A 150 5.17 24.34 -9.47
C GLU A 150 6.15 24.69 -8.35
N VAL A 151 5.82 24.36 -7.10
CA VAL A 151 6.71 24.62 -5.95
C VAL A 151 8.02 23.83 -6.14
N PRO A 152 9.19 24.49 -6.05
CA PRO A 152 10.48 23.80 -6.06
C PRO A 152 10.58 22.82 -4.90
N LEU A 153 11.01 21.60 -5.19
CA LEU A 153 11.04 20.51 -4.23
C LEU A 153 11.97 20.81 -3.05
N ASN A 154 13.13 21.41 -3.31
CA ASN A 154 14.07 21.84 -2.28
C ASN A 154 13.46 22.86 -1.31
N VAL A 155 12.70 23.83 -1.83
CA VAL A 155 12.03 24.85 -1.00
C VAL A 155 10.97 24.20 -0.12
N TYR A 156 10.20 23.26 -0.66
CA TYR A 156 9.20 22.52 0.11
C TYR A 156 9.84 21.71 1.24
N ILE A 157 10.90 20.95 0.96
CA ILE A 157 11.60 20.14 1.97
C ILE A 157 12.21 21.03 3.07
N GLN A 158 12.83 22.15 2.69
CA GLN A 158 13.48 23.04 3.66
C GLN A 158 12.49 23.85 4.50
N LYS A 159 11.47 24.44 3.87
CA LYS A 159 10.60 25.44 4.53
C LYS A 159 9.31 24.85 5.09
N VAL A 160 8.75 23.83 4.44
CA VAL A 160 7.48 23.22 4.87
C VAL A 160 7.76 22.01 5.75
N LEU A 161 8.59 21.08 5.28
CA LEU A 161 8.94 19.89 6.06
C LEU A 161 10.02 20.14 7.11
N GLN A 162 10.72 21.28 7.04
CA GLN A 162 11.78 21.67 7.99
C GLN A 162 12.91 20.63 8.09
N MET A 163 13.27 19.97 6.97
CA MET A 163 14.28 18.90 6.91
C MET A 163 15.63 19.38 6.31
N GLY A 164 15.86 20.69 6.22
CA GLY A 164 16.99 21.25 5.46
C GLY A 164 18.38 20.80 5.93
N ASP A 165 18.63 20.81 7.23
CA ASP A 165 19.96 20.56 7.79
C ASP A 165 20.37 19.08 7.71
N GLN A 166 19.40 18.16 7.81
CA GLN A 166 19.64 16.72 7.78
C GLN A 166 19.79 16.16 6.36
N THR A 167 19.43 16.93 5.33
CA THR A 167 19.33 16.43 3.93
C THR A 167 20.14 17.25 2.93
N ALA A 168 21.06 18.08 3.42
CA ALA A 168 21.80 19.06 2.62
C ALA A 168 22.60 18.42 1.46
N SER A 169 23.18 17.23 1.67
CA SER A 169 23.92 16.45 0.68
C SER A 169 23.05 16.10 -0.53
N VAL A 170 21.82 15.68 -0.28
CA VAL A 170 20.88 15.19 -1.30
C VAL A 170 20.02 16.30 -1.90
N LEU A 171 19.74 17.37 -1.15
CA LEU A 171 18.94 18.50 -1.62
C LEU A 171 19.51 19.14 -2.88
N LYS A 172 20.83 19.12 -3.04
CA LYS A 172 21.49 19.59 -4.26
C LYS A 172 21.07 18.78 -5.48
N ALA A 173 21.01 17.46 -5.37
CA ALA A 173 20.58 16.57 -6.45
C ALA A 173 19.11 16.77 -6.81
N LEU A 174 18.27 17.06 -5.82
CA LEU A 174 16.82 17.26 -6.00
C LEU A 174 16.43 18.71 -6.37
N SER A 175 17.40 19.63 -6.42
CA SER A 175 17.14 21.07 -6.58
C SER A 175 16.50 21.47 -7.90
N SER A 176 16.70 20.69 -8.97
CA SER A 176 16.10 20.92 -10.29
C SER A 176 14.64 20.43 -10.37
N CYS A 177 14.13 19.78 -9.32
CA CYS A 177 12.82 19.16 -9.31
C CYS A 177 11.74 20.04 -8.66
N LYS A 178 10.49 19.72 -8.99
CA LYS A 178 9.26 20.36 -8.49
C LYS A 178 8.32 19.29 -7.95
N LEU A 179 7.29 19.69 -7.21
CA LEU A 179 6.33 18.75 -6.63
C LEU A 179 5.55 17.92 -7.68
N LYS A 180 5.40 18.38 -8.92
CA LYS A 180 4.89 17.53 -10.03
C LYS A 180 5.73 16.30 -10.33
N HIS A 181 7.01 16.30 -9.99
CA HIS A 181 7.93 15.22 -10.37
C HIS A 181 8.02 14.13 -9.29
N THR A 182 7.31 14.25 -8.17
CA THR A 182 7.56 13.46 -6.96
C THR A 182 7.34 11.96 -7.15
N ILE A 183 6.30 11.56 -7.89
CA ILE A 183 6.06 10.13 -8.20
C ILE A 183 7.18 9.58 -9.11
N SER A 184 7.53 10.32 -10.17
CA SER A 184 8.61 9.93 -11.08
C SER A 184 9.97 9.89 -10.37
N LEU A 185 10.18 10.77 -9.38
CA LEU A 185 11.38 10.76 -8.54
C LEU A 185 11.43 9.52 -7.66
N TRP A 186 10.30 9.11 -7.07
CA TRP A 186 10.24 7.88 -6.29
C TRP A 186 10.59 6.67 -7.16
N GLN A 187 10.04 6.57 -8.37
CA GLN A 187 10.33 5.50 -9.31
C GLN A 187 11.83 5.46 -9.69
N LEU A 188 12.41 6.63 -10.00
CA LEU A 188 13.83 6.74 -10.33
C LEU A 188 14.72 6.33 -9.16
N LEU A 189 14.46 6.87 -7.97
CA LEU A 189 15.31 6.66 -6.79
C LEU A 189 15.17 5.25 -6.23
N SER A 190 13.98 4.66 -6.29
CA SER A 190 13.76 3.27 -5.87
C SER A 190 14.51 2.30 -6.78
N ALA A 191 14.44 2.50 -8.11
CA ALA A 191 15.21 1.72 -9.08
C ALA A 191 16.72 1.94 -8.90
N HIS A 192 17.16 3.19 -8.77
CA HIS A 192 18.57 3.54 -8.57
C HIS A 192 19.13 2.89 -7.31
N LYS A 193 18.38 2.90 -6.19
CA LYS A 193 18.77 2.18 -4.96
C LYS A 193 18.97 0.68 -5.21
N SER A 194 18.07 0.04 -5.96
CA SER A 194 18.20 -1.38 -6.33
C SER A 194 19.39 -1.62 -7.26
N GLU A 195 19.67 -0.71 -8.21
CA GLU A 195 20.85 -0.77 -9.08
C GLU A 195 22.15 -0.66 -8.26
N GLN A 196 22.19 0.22 -7.25
CA GLN A 196 23.31 0.35 -6.33
C GLN A 196 23.56 -0.93 -5.52
N LEU A 197 22.49 -1.60 -5.05
CA LEU A 197 22.63 -2.90 -4.37
C LEU A 197 23.21 -3.96 -5.29
N LEU A 198 22.75 -4.02 -6.54
CA LEU A 198 23.27 -4.95 -7.54
C LEU A 198 24.76 -4.71 -7.80
N ARG A 199 25.20 -3.45 -7.92
CA ARG A 199 26.61 -3.08 -8.07
C ARG A 199 27.46 -3.52 -6.87
N LEU A 200 26.89 -3.48 -5.66
CA LEU A 200 27.50 -3.98 -4.43
C LEU A 200 27.40 -5.51 -4.27
N LYS A 201 26.94 -6.24 -5.29
CA LYS A 201 26.71 -7.69 -5.27
C LYS A 201 25.76 -8.13 -4.15
N LYS A 202 24.79 -7.28 -3.78
CA LYS A 202 23.75 -7.56 -2.78
C LYS A 202 22.42 -7.80 -3.48
N GLU A 203 21.58 -8.65 -2.90
CA GLU A 203 20.24 -8.92 -3.42
C GLU A 203 19.31 -7.70 -3.25
N PRO A 204 18.79 -7.09 -4.34
CA PRO A 204 17.93 -5.91 -4.29
C PRO A 204 16.45 -6.22 -3.98
N PHE A 205 15.96 -7.42 -4.27
CA PHE A 205 14.53 -7.76 -4.15
C PHE A 205 14.26 -8.79 -3.04
N ARG A 206 14.91 -8.65 -1.89
CA ARG A 206 14.81 -9.63 -0.79
C ARG A 206 13.37 -9.92 -0.37
N GLU A 207 12.53 -8.89 -0.34
CA GLU A 207 11.13 -8.93 0.11
C GLU A 207 10.17 -9.59 -0.90
N ILE A 208 10.57 -9.78 -2.16
CA ILE A 208 9.72 -10.39 -3.18
C ILE A 208 9.69 -11.92 -3.02
N SER A 209 8.54 -12.55 -3.29
CA SER A 209 8.41 -14.02 -3.25
C SER A 209 9.43 -14.71 -4.15
N PRO A 210 10.04 -15.85 -3.74
CA PRO A 210 10.93 -16.64 -4.59
C PRO A 210 10.31 -17.08 -5.92
N LEU A 211 8.97 -17.19 -5.99
CA LEU A 211 8.26 -17.56 -7.22
C LEU A 211 8.50 -16.59 -8.39
N TYR A 212 8.91 -15.35 -8.12
CA TYR A 212 9.20 -14.33 -9.13
C TYR A 212 10.70 -14.13 -9.38
N LYS A 213 11.54 -15.05 -8.86
CA LYS A 213 13.00 -14.99 -8.90
C LYS A 213 13.63 -16.19 -9.60
N GLU A 214 12.89 -16.87 -10.48
CA GLU A 214 13.45 -17.95 -11.27
C GLU A 214 14.53 -17.42 -12.22
N ASP A 215 15.56 -18.22 -12.44
CA ASP A 215 16.61 -17.91 -13.40
C ASP A 215 16.07 -18.04 -14.83
N LEU A 216 16.56 -17.17 -15.71
CA LEU A 216 16.23 -17.27 -17.13
C LEU A 216 16.91 -18.49 -17.74
N SER A 217 16.16 -19.24 -18.54
CA SER A 217 16.77 -20.27 -19.40
C SER A 217 17.77 -19.62 -20.38
N PRO A 218 18.78 -20.37 -20.87
CA PRO A 218 19.74 -19.82 -21.84
C PRO A 218 19.08 -19.27 -23.11
N GLU A 219 17.97 -19.88 -23.55
CA GLU A 219 17.18 -19.43 -24.69
C GLU A 219 16.47 -18.10 -24.40
N HIS A 220 15.77 -18.01 -23.26
CA HIS A 220 15.09 -16.78 -22.86
C HIS A 220 16.08 -15.63 -22.60
N ALA A 221 17.26 -15.93 -22.05
CA ALA A 221 18.32 -14.95 -21.86
C ALA A 221 18.82 -14.39 -23.20
N LYS A 222 18.94 -15.23 -24.24
CA LYS A 222 19.32 -14.79 -25.60
C LYS A 222 18.26 -13.90 -26.22
N LEU A 223 16.98 -14.28 -26.12
CA LEU A 223 15.86 -13.46 -26.60
C LEU A 223 15.81 -12.10 -25.89
N LEU A 224 15.92 -12.09 -24.56
CA LEU A 224 15.99 -10.86 -23.76
C LEU A 224 17.16 -9.97 -24.18
N SER A 225 18.35 -10.55 -24.38
CA SER A 225 19.53 -9.79 -24.79
C SER A 225 19.34 -9.07 -26.14
N THR A 226 18.60 -9.69 -27.06
CA THR A 226 18.27 -9.12 -28.37
C THR A 226 17.34 -7.91 -28.22
N PHE A 227 16.31 -8.04 -27.39
CA PHE A 227 15.41 -6.92 -27.05
C PHE A 227 16.17 -5.76 -26.40
N LEU A 228 16.97 -6.03 -25.37
CA LEU A 228 17.73 -5.01 -24.62
C LEU A 228 18.74 -4.22 -25.48
N ASN A 229 19.14 -4.77 -26.62
CA ASN A 229 20.04 -4.07 -27.55
C ASN A 229 19.32 -2.94 -28.31
N HIS A 230 18.04 -3.12 -28.64
CA HIS A 230 17.29 -2.21 -29.51
C HIS A 230 16.32 -1.31 -28.75
N SER A 231 15.95 -1.66 -27.51
CA SER A 231 14.92 -0.95 -26.75
C SER A 231 15.44 0.22 -25.90
N SER A 232 14.50 1.12 -25.55
CA SER A 232 14.72 2.16 -24.52
C SER A 232 14.84 1.53 -23.13
N LEU A 233 16.06 1.12 -22.81
CA LEU A 233 16.38 0.39 -21.59
C LEU A 233 15.95 1.14 -20.31
N ASP A 234 16.18 2.45 -20.23
CA ASP A 234 15.86 3.23 -19.02
C ASP A 234 14.36 3.19 -18.69
N THR A 235 13.50 3.40 -19.69
CA THR A 235 12.05 3.40 -19.49
C THR A 235 11.57 2.00 -19.09
N PHE A 236 12.02 0.98 -19.81
CA PHE A 236 11.68 -0.42 -19.52
C PHE A 236 12.10 -0.83 -18.10
N LEU A 237 13.33 -0.50 -17.70
CA LEU A 237 13.88 -0.85 -16.40
C LEU A 237 13.11 -0.20 -15.25
N LEU A 238 12.70 1.07 -15.42
CA LEU A 238 11.94 1.82 -14.41
C LEU A 238 10.51 1.32 -14.25
N GLU A 239 9.81 1.04 -15.35
CA GLU A 239 8.44 0.52 -15.29
C GLU A 239 8.41 -0.91 -14.73
N LEU A 240 9.38 -1.75 -15.13
CA LEU A 240 9.52 -3.09 -14.57
C LEU A 240 9.86 -3.04 -13.07
N HIS A 241 10.76 -2.15 -12.65
CA HIS A 241 11.09 -1.98 -11.24
C HIS A 241 9.85 -1.60 -10.42
N GLU A 242 9.11 -0.60 -10.90
CA GLU A 242 7.91 -0.12 -10.23
C GLU A 242 6.86 -1.23 -10.09
N MET A 243 6.60 -1.98 -11.16
CA MET A 243 5.65 -3.09 -11.13
C MET A 243 6.07 -4.14 -10.10
N ILE A 244 7.35 -4.54 -10.06
CA ILE A 244 7.87 -5.50 -9.08
C ILE A 244 7.65 -4.98 -7.65
N MET A 245 8.00 -3.72 -7.39
CA MET A 245 7.93 -3.14 -6.05
C MET A 245 6.50 -2.89 -5.56
N LEU A 246 5.58 -2.54 -6.46
CA LEU A 246 4.20 -2.20 -6.10
C LEU A 246 3.26 -3.39 -6.11
N LYS A 247 3.42 -4.32 -7.07
CA LYS A 247 2.50 -5.44 -7.25
C LYS A 247 2.97 -6.74 -6.61
N LEU A 248 4.28 -7.03 -6.66
CA LEU A 248 4.81 -8.34 -6.28
C LEU A 248 5.35 -8.41 -4.84
N LYS A 249 5.41 -7.27 -4.14
CA LYS A 249 5.80 -7.19 -2.73
C LYS A 249 4.68 -7.61 -1.77
N SER A 250 3.42 -7.51 -2.19
CA SER A 250 2.26 -7.83 -1.33
C SER A 250 2.21 -9.32 -0.99
N THR A 251 1.81 -9.65 0.24
CA THR A 251 1.53 -11.04 0.65
C THR A 251 0.39 -11.69 -0.16
N TRP A 252 -0.44 -10.87 -0.81
CA TRP A 252 -1.55 -11.29 -1.68
C TRP A 252 -1.20 -11.23 -3.17
N ALA A 253 0.08 -11.02 -3.52
CA ALA A 253 0.52 -10.89 -4.91
C ALA A 253 0.14 -12.12 -5.73
N GLU A 254 0.26 -13.33 -5.17
CA GLU A 254 -0.02 -14.58 -5.86
C GLU A 254 -1.50 -14.75 -6.25
N ASP A 255 -2.42 -14.09 -5.56
CA ASP A 255 -3.85 -14.13 -5.92
C ASP A 255 -4.15 -13.29 -7.16
N SER A 256 -3.43 -12.17 -7.33
CA SER A 256 -3.68 -11.18 -8.37
C SER A 256 -2.69 -11.25 -9.55
N PHE A 257 -1.49 -11.77 -9.34
CA PHE A 257 -0.38 -11.82 -10.31
C PHE A 257 0.20 -13.24 -10.35
N LYS A 258 -0.30 -14.08 -11.25
CA LYS A 258 0.15 -15.47 -11.35
C LYS A 258 1.56 -15.52 -11.98
N HIS A 259 2.47 -16.24 -11.34
CA HIS A 259 3.88 -16.33 -11.77
C HIS A 259 4.06 -16.94 -13.18
N TYR A 260 3.12 -17.76 -13.63
CA TYR A 260 3.12 -18.38 -14.96
C TYR A 260 2.51 -17.51 -16.07
N TRP A 261 2.11 -16.26 -15.79
CA TRP A 261 1.68 -15.32 -16.82
C TRP A 261 2.85 -14.77 -17.62
N SER A 262 2.58 -14.33 -18.85
CA SER A 262 3.57 -13.61 -19.66
C SER A 262 3.96 -12.30 -18.96
N LEU A 263 5.27 -12.09 -18.81
CA LEU A 263 5.80 -10.85 -18.24
C LEU A 263 5.44 -9.65 -19.11
N ARG A 264 5.44 -9.83 -20.44
CA ARG A 264 5.13 -8.78 -21.40
C ARG A 264 3.73 -8.25 -21.19
N ASP A 265 2.75 -9.13 -21.29
CA ASP A 265 1.34 -8.75 -21.29
C ASP A 265 0.95 -8.17 -19.92
N THR A 266 1.53 -8.71 -18.85
CA THR A 266 1.37 -8.19 -17.49
C THR A 266 1.92 -6.77 -17.37
N LEU A 267 3.14 -6.51 -17.87
CA LEU A 267 3.78 -5.19 -17.79
C LEU A 267 3.04 -4.16 -18.67
N VAL A 268 2.65 -4.56 -19.88
CA VAL A 268 1.82 -3.75 -20.79
C VAL A 268 0.52 -3.35 -20.10
N SER A 269 -0.24 -4.33 -19.60
CA SER A 269 -1.51 -4.07 -18.92
C SER A 269 -1.32 -3.16 -17.71
N TYR A 270 -0.25 -3.37 -16.93
CA TYR A 270 0.09 -2.51 -15.81
C TYR A 270 0.33 -1.05 -16.25
N MET A 271 1.09 -0.81 -17.32
CA MET A 271 1.34 0.53 -17.84
C MET A 271 0.07 1.21 -18.35
N GLU A 272 -0.81 0.47 -19.03
CA GLU A 272 -2.11 0.96 -19.50
C GLU A 272 -2.98 1.44 -18.34
N THR A 273 -2.98 0.75 -17.19
CA THR A 273 -3.74 1.18 -16.00
C THR A 273 -3.28 2.53 -15.45
N LYS A 274 -2.03 2.94 -15.74
CA LYS A 274 -1.44 4.21 -15.30
C LYS A 274 -1.65 5.35 -16.30
N TYR A 275 -2.24 5.07 -17.47
CA TYR A 275 -2.28 5.97 -18.63
C TYR A 275 -0.87 6.45 -19.04
N THR A 276 0.13 5.59 -18.89
CA THR A 276 1.50 5.85 -19.36
C THR A 276 1.63 5.32 -20.79
N ASP A 277 2.30 6.07 -21.67
CA ASP A 277 2.58 5.60 -23.03
C ASP A 277 3.42 4.33 -23.00
N VAL A 278 2.89 3.26 -23.58
CA VAL A 278 3.61 1.98 -23.68
C VAL A 278 4.60 2.02 -24.84
N PRO A 279 5.90 1.75 -24.62
CA PRO A 279 6.87 1.71 -25.71
C PRO A 279 6.47 0.70 -26.78
N VAL A 280 6.48 1.11 -28.04
CA VAL A 280 6.12 0.25 -29.18
C VAL A 280 6.97 -1.03 -29.21
N ASP A 281 8.27 -0.91 -28.87
CA ASP A 281 9.18 -2.04 -28.81
C ASP A 281 8.78 -3.06 -27.74
N LEU A 282 8.20 -2.62 -26.61
CA LEU A 282 7.76 -3.52 -25.55
C LEU A 282 6.61 -4.41 -26.02
N HIS A 283 5.65 -3.83 -26.75
CA HIS A 283 4.54 -4.60 -27.33
C HIS A 283 5.01 -5.56 -28.44
N SER A 284 5.89 -5.08 -29.32
CA SER A 284 6.18 -5.77 -30.59
C SER A 284 7.40 -6.69 -30.55
N GLN A 285 8.37 -6.44 -29.67
CA GLN A 285 9.68 -7.11 -29.69
C GLN A 285 10.02 -7.82 -28.39
N PHE A 286 9.31 -7.57 -27.29
CA PHE A 286 9.58 -8.28 -26.04
C PHE A 286 9.08 -9.73 -26.16
N PRO A 287 9.87 -10.73 -25.73
CA PRO A 287 9.51 -12.14 -25.87
C PRO A 287 8.26 -12.51 -25.05
N GLU A 288 7.27 -13.14 -25.67
CA GLU A 288 6.02 -13.51 -24.99
C GLU A 288 6.23 -14.67 -24.01
N GLU A 289 7.22 -15.51 -24.30
CA GLU A 289 7.55 -16.76 -23.60
C GLU A 289 8.18 -16.51 -22.23
N ILE A 290 8.71 -15.30 -21.99
CA ILE A 290 9.27 -14.93 -20.70
C ILE A 290 8.14 -14.72 -19.70
N LEU A 291 8.13 -15.59 -18.69
CA LEU A 291 7.11 -15.57 -17.64
C LEU A 291 7.44 -14.58 -16.52
N LEU A 292 6.40 -14.19 -15.78
CA LEU A 292 6.49 -13.34 -14.60
C LEU A 292 7.37 -13.97 -13.51
N SER A 293 7.49 -15.31 -13.48
CA SER A 293 8.37 -16.04 -12.58
C SER A 293 9.85 -15.64 -12.69
N SER A 294 10.26 -15.15 -13.86
CA SER A 294 11.64 -14.70 -14.14
C SER A 294 11.80 -13.18 -14.07
N CYS A 295 10.80 -12.41 -13.62
CA CYS A 295 10.81 -10.94 -13.75
C CYS A 295 11.96 -10.26 -13.00
N VAL A 296 12.35 -10.77 -11.83
CA VAL A 296 13.49 -10.23 -11.09
C VAL A 296 14.80 -10.48 -11.85
N SER A 297 14.96 -11.65 -12.47
CA SER A 297 16.12 -12.00 -13.29
C SER A 297 16.20 -11.14 -14.55
N VAL A 298 15.06 -10.88 -15.20
CA VAL A 298 14.94 -9.95 -16.34
C VAL A 298 15.38 -8.54 -15.93
N TRP A 299 14.89 -8.05 -14.78
CA TRP A 299 15.27 -6.74 -14.27
C TRP A 299 16.77 -6.64 -14.00
N LYS A 300 17.36 -7.65 -13.35
CA LYS A 300 18.80 -7.71 -13.06
C LYS A 300 19.63 -7.71 -14.35
N ALA A 301 19.23 -8.47 -15.37
CA ALA A 301 19.90 -8.49 -16.67
C ALA A 301 19.84 -7.13 -17.38
N ALA A 302 18.68 -6.45 -17.34
CA ALA A 302 18.52 -5.11 -17.88
C ALA A 302 19.38 -4.08 -17.13
N ALA A 303 19.41 -4.12 -15.79
CA ALA A 303 20.23 -3.24 -14.96
C ALA A 303 21.74 -3.44 -15.23
N ALA A 304 22.19 -4.69 -15.33
CA ALA A 304 23.58 -4.99 -15.68
C ALA A 304 23.94 -4.45 -17.08
N ARG A 305 23.05 -4.63 -18.06
CA ARG A 305 23.25 -4.11 -19.43
C ARG A 305 23.33 -2.58 -19.47
N LYS A 306 22.54 -1.89 -18.64
CA LYS A 306 22.63 -0.43 -18.45
C LYS A 306 24.01 -0.02 -17.96
N GLN A 307 24.50 -0.70 -16.91
CA GLN A 307 25.79 -0.43 -16.31
C GLN A 307 26.94 -0.64 -17.29
N ASP A 308 26.88 -1.70 -18.10
CA ASP A 308 27.87 -1.99 -19.15
C ASP A 308 27.94 -0.88 -20.22
N ARG A 309 26.80 -0.27 -20.55
CA ARG A 309 26.74 0.85 -21.51
C ARG A 309 27.31 2.15 -20.92
N GLN A 310 27.17 2.36 -19.63
CA GLN A 310 27.66 3.55 -18.93
C GLN A 310 29.15 3.46 -18.55
N SER A 311 29.70 2.25 -18.50
CA SER A 311 31.11 1.99 -18.18
C SER A 311 32.02 1.97 -19.41
N LYS A 312 31.45 2.09 -20.62
CA LYS A 312 32.16 2.18 -21.90
C LYS A 312 32.20 3.62 -22.38
#